data_AF-A0A183JJL3-F1
#
_entry.id   AF-A0A183JJL3-F1
#
_cell.length_a   1.000
_cell.length_b   1.000
_cell.length_c   1.000
_cell.angle_alpha   90.00
_cell.angle_beta   90.00
_cell.angle_gamma   90.00
#
_symmetry.space_group_name_H-M   'P 1'
#
loop_
_entity.id
_entity.type
_entity.pdbx_description
1 polymer ?
#
loop_
_entity_poly.entity_id
_entity_poly.type
_entity_poly.pdbx_seq_one_letter_code
_entity_poly.pdbx_strand_id
1 'polypeptide(L)'
;MADERLKDSKANDGQIDDDRLNEEDYQEPDCRSENISEDITDTEIECLKKELQSEISELEWEFKQAKESLYNERIMQVENKLNQAKMGTAPEFLHVLSLVEETYKIRLQVAKHRMQFALEITNKELDNELQIIQCDVNERLLAAEEQIRLSLQESLCKLQYERAAHQRKASKGESIDLIYSMVYIFWKQYYLAICQKVLKLY
;
A
#
# COMPACT_ATOMS: atom_id res chain seq x y z
N MET A 1 -9.12 -8.54 20.16
CA MET A 1 -9.18 -7.78 21.42
C MET A 1 -9.44 -6.34 21.04
N ALA A 2 -10.71 -5.94 21.13
CA ALA A 2 -11.16 -4.57 20.92
C ALA A 2 -10.92 -3.80 22.21
N ASP A 3 -10.32 -2.61 22.11
CA ASP A 3 -10.33 -1.63 23.19
C ASP A 3 -10.81 -0.30 22.59
N GLU A 4 -12.01 0.08 23.03
CA GLU A 4 -12.70 1.30 22.70
C GLU A 4 -12.01 2.47 23.41
N ARG A 5 -11.55 3.47 22.65
CA ARG A 5 -11.39 4.82 23.19
C ARG A 5 -12.02 5.83 22.24
N LEU A 6 -13.35 5.93 22.36
CA LEU A 6 -14.06 7.18 22.12
C LEU A 6 -13.46 8.26 23.02
N LYS A 7 -12.96 9.33 22.42
CA LYS A 7 -12.76 10.60 23.12
C LYS A 7 -13.44 11.67 22.30
N ASP A 8 -14.76 11.70 22.42
CA ASP A 8 -15.54 12.88 22.09
C ASP A 8 -15.13 14.00 23.06
N SER A 9 -14.64 15.10 22.52
CA SER A 9 -14.43 16.34 23.25
C SER A 9 -14.89 17.48 22.36
N LYS A 10 -16.22 17.62 22.29
CA LYS A 10 -16.89 18.85 21.90
C LYS A 10 -17.81 19.27 23.05
N ALA A 11 -17.30 20.16 23.87
CA ALA A 11 -18.09 21.07 24.69
C ALA A 11 -17.39 22.44 24.58
N ASN A 12 -17.55 23.09 23.42
CA ASN A 12 -17.39 24.53 23.34
C ASN A 12 -18.78 25.09 23.58
N ASP A 13 -19.18 25.11 24.85
CA ASP A 13 -20.43 25.69 25.27
C ASP A 13 -20.29 27.20 25.21
N GLY A 14 -21.34 27.82 24.69
CA GLY A 14 -21.38 29.23 24.35
C GLY A 14 -20.96 30.10 25.51
N GLN A 15 -20.11 31.06 25.20
CA GLN A 15 -19.90 32.26 25.98
C GLN A 15 -21.27 32.95 26.14
N ILE A 16 -21.93 32.66 27.26
CA ILE A 16 -23.05 33.45 27.75
C ILE A 16 -22.38 34.67 28.35
N ASP A 17 -22.41 35.77 27.61
CA ASP A 17 -22.14 37.10 28.14
C ASP A 17 -23.23 37.37 29.20
N ASP A 18 -22.96 36.90 30.41
CA ASP A 18 -23.67 37.26 31.64
C ASP A 18 -23.20 38.68 31.98
N ASP A 19 -23.61 39.65 31.18
CA ASP A 19 -23.67 41.08 31.56
C ASP A 19 -24.76 41.21 32.63
N ARG A 20 -24.50 40.59 33.78
CA ARG A 20 -25.12 40.91 35.05
C ARG A 20 -24.71 42.33 35.36
N LEU A 21 -25.57 43.24 34.92
CA LEU A 21 -26.03 44.41 35.66
C LEU A 21 -25.03 44.79 36.74
N ASN A 22 -24.10 45.66 36.36
CA ASN A 22 -23.40 46.48 37.33
C ASN A 22 -24.50 47.25 38.07
N GLU A 23 -24.92 46.72 39.20
CA GLU A 23 -25.67 47.43 40.24
C GLU A 23 -24.70 48.52 40.76
N GLU A 24 -24.45 49.52 39.92
CA GLU A 24 -23.87 50.77 40.33
C GLU A 24 -24.90 51.38 41.27
N ASP A 25 -24.57 51.31 42.55
CA ASP A 25 -25.13 52.01 43.68
C ASP A 25 -25.65 53.40 43.25
N TYR A 26 -26.91 53.43 42.78
CA TYR A 26 -27.58 54.63 42.33
C TYR A 26 -27.92 55.39 43.60
N GLN A 27 -26.95 56.19 44.07
CA GLN A 27 -27.25 57.22 45.05
C GLN A 27 -28.18 58.21 44.36
N GLU A 28 -29.48 58.06 44.66
CA GLU A 28 -30.48 59.06 44.37
C GLU A 28 -29.92 60.41 44.84
N PRO A 29 -29.65 61.38 43.93
CA PRO A 29 -29.22 62.67 44.36
C PRO A 29 -30.34 63.22 45.23
N ASP A 30 -30.04 63.48 46.50
CA ASP A 30 -30.94 64.17 47.43
C ASP A 30 -31.13 65.59 46.90
N CYS A 31 -32.04 65.73 45.93
CA CYS A 31 -32.60 66.99 45.48
C CYS A 31 -33.56 67.49 46.56
N ARG A 32 -33.05 67.66 47.79
CA ARG A 32 -33.56 68.66 48.71
C ARG A 32 -33.31 70.00 48.07
N SER A 33 -34.24 70.36 47.19
CA SER A 33 -34.50 71.71 46.75
C SER A 33 -34.55 72.58 48.01
N GLU A 34 -33.46 73.30 48.25
CA GLU A 34 -33.48 74.51 49.05
C GLU A 34 -34.47 75.46 48.37
N ASN A 35 -35.73 75.33 48.78
CA ASN A 35 -36.80 76.33 48.76
C ASN A 35 -36.50 77.59 47.92
N ILE A 36 -36.54 77.45 46.60
CA ILE A 36 -36.87 78.54 45.69
C ILE A 36 -38.28 78.22 45.21
N SER A 37 -39.27 78.62 46.01
CA SER A 37 -40.67 78.72 45.57
C SER A 37 -40.77 79.85 44.55
N GLU A 38 -40.17 79.67 43.37
CA GLU A 38 -40.64 80.33 42.17
C GLU A 38 -42.01 79.72 41.87
N ASP A 39 -43.05 80.56 41.95
CA ASP A 39 -44.43 80.18 41.72
C ASP A 39 -44.56 79.82 40.23
N ILE A 40 -44.30 78.54 39.91
CA ILE A 40 -44.36 78.02 38.55
C ILE A 40 -45.78 78.28 38.05
N THR A 41 -45.89 79.15 37.08
CA THR A 41 -47.17 79.57 36.52
C THR A 41 -47.82 78.39 35.83
N ASP A 42 -49.16 78.34 35.83
CA ASP A 42 -49.92 77.34 35.05
C ASP A 42 -49.48 77.30 33.58
N THR A 43 -48.99 78.43 33.05
CA THR A 43 -48.41 78.55 31.71
C THR A 43 -47.10 77.78 31.54
N GLU A 44 -46.21 77.78 32.53
CA GLU A 44 -44.95 77.02 32.49
C GLU A 44 -45.21 75.51 32.59
N ILE A 45 -46.17 75.09 33.43
CA ILE A 45 -46.60 73.69 33.51
C ILE A 45 -47.15 73.22 32.15
N GLU A 46 -47.96 74.04 31.49
CA GLU A 46 -48.52 73.70 30.18
C GLU A 46 -47.46 73.69 29.07
N CYS A 47 -46.43 74.53 29.15
CA CYS A 47 -45.26 74.46 28.27
C CYS A 47 -44.47 73.16 28.46
N LEU A 48 -44.15 72.79 29.71
CA LEU A 48 -43.43 71.55 30.02
C LEU A 48 -44.19 70.30 29.56
N LYS A 49 -45.53 70.28 29.70
CA LYS A 49 -46.35 69.17 29.18
C LYS A 49 -46.26 69.04 27.66
N LYS A 50 -46.25 70.15 26.93
CA LYS A 50 -46.13 70.15 25.47
C LYS A 50 -44.75 69.68 25.03
N GLU A 51 -43.69 70.10 25.71
CA GLU A 51 -42.32 69.65 25.45
C GLU A 51 -42.18 68.15 25.70
N LEU A 52 -42.64 67.66 26.86
CA LEU A 52 -42.65 66.24 27.17
C LEU A 52 -43.44 65.43 26.14
N GLN A 53 -44.61 65.92 25.71
CA GLN A 53 -45.41 65.25 24.70
C GLN A 53 -44.72 65.24 23.32
N SER A 54 -43.98 66.30 22.98
CA SER A 54 -43.15 66.35 21.78
C SER A 54 -42.03 65.32 21.84
N GLU A 55 -41.31 65.25 22.97
CA GLU A 55 -40.21 64.32 23.19
C GLU A 55 -40.68 62.85 23.15
N ILE A 56 -41.81 62.55 23.80
CA ILE A 56 -42.43 61.21 23.71
C ILE A 56 -42.77 60.87 22.26
N SER A 57 -43.34 61.82 21.51
CA SER A 57 -43.71 61.60 20.10
C SER A 57 -42.48 61.36 19.22
N GLU A 58 -41.37 62.06 19.49
CA GLU A 58 -40.09 61.87 18.79
C GLU A 58 -39.50 60.50 19.11
N LEU A 59 -39.47 60.10 20.39
CA LEU A 59 -39.00 58.78 20.83
C LEU A 59 -39.82 57.63 20.24
N GLU A 60 -41.14 57.75 20.19
CA GLU A 60 -42.01 56.76 19.56
C GLU A 60 -41.72 56.61 18.06
N TRP A 61 -41.45 57.74 17.38
CA TRP A 61 -41.06 57.73 15.97
C TRP A 61 -39.70 57.07 15.78
N GLU A 62 -38.69 57.43 16.57
CA GLU A 62 -37.36 56.83 16.52
C GLU A 62 -37.40 55.32 16.79
N PHE A 63 -38.15 54.89 17.80
CA PHE A 63 -38.32 53.47 18.13
C PHE A 63 -38.96 52.71 16.97
N LYS A 64 -39.95 53.31 16.29
CA LYS A 64 -40.57 52.71 15.12
C LYS A 64 -39.57 52.57 13.97
N GLN A 65 -38.78 53.60 13.70
CA GLN A 65 -37.74 53.57 12.65
C GLN A 65 -36.67 52.52 12.96
N ALA A 66 -36.20 52.44 14.20
CA ALA A 66 -35.22 51.44 14.63
C ALA A 66 -35.76 50.02 14.47
N LYS A 67 -37.02 49.79 14.84
CA LYS A 67 -37.70 48.51 14.68
C LYS A 67 -37.84 48.09 13.22
N GLU A 68 -38.23 49.01 12.35
CA GLU A 68 -38.33 48.75 10.91
C GLU A 68 -36.97 48.43 10.29
N SER A 69 -35.93 49.20 10.66
CA SER A 69 -34.55 48.95 10.23
C SER A 69 -34.08 47.54 10.62
N LEU A 70 -34.30 47.13 11.87
CA LEU A 70 -33.91 45.81 12.36
C LEU A 70 -34.61 44.67 11.61
N TYR A 71 -35.90 44.81 11.31
CA TYR A 71 -36.62 43.80 10.54
C TYR A 71 -36.15 43.74 9.09
N ASN A 72 -35.91 44.88 8.44
CA ASN A 72 -35.40 44.92 7.08
C ASN A 72 -34.00 44.29 6.98
N GLU A 73 -33.11 44.59 7.93
CA GLU A 73 -31.81 43.95 8.01
C GLU A 73 -31.95 42.43 8.18
N ARG A 74 -32.85 41.99 9.08
CA ARG A 74 -33.07 40.56 9.31
C ARG A 74 -33.60 39.84 8.08
N ILE A 75 -34.53 40.45 7.35
CA ILE A 75 -35.05 39.92 6.09
C ILE A 75 -33.91 39.78 5.08
N MET A 76 -33.10 40.82 4.91
CA MET A 76 -31.97 40.81 3.98
C MET A 76 -30.93 39.73 4.34
N GLN A 77 -30.62 39.53 5.62
CA GLN A 77 -29.73 38.46 6.08
C GLN A 77 -30.28 37.08 5.68
N VAL A 78 -31.59 36.85 5.87
CA VAL A 78 -32.25 35.58 5.52
C VAL A 78 -32.29 35.38 4.00
N GLU A 79 -32.64 36.41 3.23
CA GLU A 79 -32.65 36.36 1.77
C GLU A 79 -31.26 36.07 1.21
N ASN A 80 -30.21 36.69 1.75
CA ASN A 80 -28.84 36.42 1.35
C ASN A 80 -28.45 34.96 1.62
N LYS A 81 -28.73 34.43 2.82
CA LYS A 81 -28.47 33.01 3.14
C LYS A 81 -29.27 32.07 2.24
N LEU A 82 -30.53 32.40 1.96
CA LEU A 82 -31.37 31.62 1.05
C LEU A 82 -30.84 31.64 -0.38
N ASN A 83 -30.36 32.79 -0.87
CA ASN A 83 -29.75 32.91 -2.19
C ASN A 83 -28.44 32.14 -2.28
N GLN A 84 -27.58 32.22 -1.27
CA GLN A 84 -26.35 31.42 -1.19
C GLN A 84 -26.66 29.91 -1.24
N ALA A 85 -27.68 29.46 -0.50
CA ALA A 85 -28.11 28.07 -0.54
C ALA A 85 -28.63 27.67 -1.94
N LYS A 86 -29.47 28.50 -2.57
CA LYS A 86 -29.98 28.25 -3.94
C LYS A 86 -28.88 28.22 -4.99
N MET A 87 -27.87 29.08 -4.85
CA MET A 87 -26.72 29.14 -5.75
C MET A 87 -25.66 28.07 -5.44
N GLY A 88 -25.82 27.31 -4.37
CA GLY A 88 -24.81 26.34 -3.94
C GLY A 88 -23.52 26.98 -3.39
N THR A 89 -23.52 28.28 -3.11
CA THR A 89 -22.36 29.04 -2.62
C THR A 89 -22.36 29.18 -1.10
N ALA A 90 -23.37 28.63 -0.42
CA ALA A 90 -23.41 28.57 1.04
C ALA A 90 -22.15 27.86 1.57
N PRO A 91 -21.47 28.44 2.58
CA PRO A 91 -20.18 27.95 3.06
C PRO A 91 -20.25 26.51 3.58
N GLU A 92 -21.39 26.09 4.13
CA GLU A 92 -21.62 24.73 4.61
C GLU A 92 -21.62 23.72 3.45
N PHE A 93 -22.16 24.08 2.29
CA PHE A 93 -22.15 23.23 1.09
C PHE A 93 -20.75 23.13 0.49
N LEU A 94 -20.03 24.25 0.41
CA LEU A 94 -18.66 24.28 -0.09
C LEU A 94 -17.72 23.45 0.80
N HIS A 95 -17.93 23.47 2.11
CA HIS A 95 -17.19 22.63 3.05
C HIS A 95 -17.42 21.14 2.77
N VAL A 96 -18.68 20.71 2.63
CA VAL A 96 -19.02 19.32 2.29
C VAL A 96 -18.44 18.92 0.93
N LEU A 97 -18.51 19.80 -0.07
CA LEU A 97 -17.94 19.55 -1.39
C LEU A 97 -16.43 19.29 -1.32
N SER A 98 -15.70 20.13 -0.58
CA SER A 98 -14.25 19.97 -0.36
C SER A 98 -13.90 18.61 0.27
N LEU A 99 -14.67 18.17 1.28
CA LEU A 99 -14.47 16.86 1.91
C LEU A 99 -14.72 15.70 0.94
N VAL A 100 -15.75 15.81 0.10
CA VAL A 100 -16.08 14.80 -0.92
C VAL A 100 -14.99 14.73 -1.99
N GLU A 101 -14.51 15.88 -2.47
CA GLU A 101 -13.42 15.96 -3.44
C GLU A 101 -12.13 15.34 -2.89
N GLU A 102 -11.79 15.62 -1.63
CA GLU A 102 -10.62 15.04 -0.99
C GLU A 102 -10.76 13.52 -0.83
N THR A 103 -11.94 13.06 -0.38
CA THR A 103 -12.24 11.63 -0.28
C THR A 103 -12.10 10.94 -1.64
N TYR A 104 -12.58 11.58 -2.72
CA TYR A 104 -12.46 11.04 -4.07
C TYR A 104 -11.00 10.94 -4.52
N LYS A 105 -10.18 11.98 -4.28
CA LYS A 105 -8.74 11.96 -4.56
C LYS A 105 -8.03 10.82 -3.83
N ILE A 106 -8.31 10.64 -2.55
CA ILE A 106 -7.74 9.55 -1.74
C ILE A 106 -8.15 8.19 -2.33
N ARG A 107 -9.44 7.98 -2.62
CA ARG A 107 -9.93 6.72 -3.22
C ARG A 107 -9.25 6.41 -4.56
N LEU A 108 -9.07 7.43 -5.39
CA LEU A 108 -8.38 7.30 -6.68
C LEU A 108 -6.92 6.90 -6.49
N GLN A 109 -6.21 7.54 -5.55
CA GLN A 109 -4.83 7.17 -5.23
C GLN A 109 -4.73 5.72 -4.72
N VAL A 110 -5.60 5.32 -3.80
CA VAL A 110 -5.63 3.94 -3.29
C VAL A 110 -5.89 2.95 -4.43
N ALA A 111 -6.85 3.22 -5.32
CA ALA A 111 -7.14 2.37 -6.47
C ALA A 111 -5.92 2.23 -7.40
N LYS A 112 -5.20 3.33 -7.65
CA LYS A 112 -3.97 3.32 -8.44
C LYS A 112 -2.90 2.41 -7.83
N HIS A 113 -2.63 2.53 -6.53
CA HIS A 113 -1.65 1.68 -5.84
C HIS A 113 -2.06 0.20 -5.84
N ARG A 114 -3.36 -0.10 -5.62
CA ARG A 114 -3.87 -1.47 -5.70
C ARG A 114 -3.64 -2.10 -7.08
N MET A 115 -3.89 -1.34 -8.14
CA MET A 115 -3.61 -1.79 -9.51
C MET A 115 -2.11 -2.03 -9.74
N GLN A 116 -1.26 -1.11 -9.28
CA GLN A 116 0.19 -1.25 -9.40
C GLN A 116 0.71 -2.49 -8.68
N PHE A 117 0.25 -2.73 -7.44
CA PHE A 117 0.64 -3.92 -6.69
C PHE A 117 0.12 -5.21 -7.32
N ALA A 118 -1.12 -5.21 -7.83
CA ALA A 118 -1.64 -6.39 -8.53
C ALA A 118 -0.78 -6.74 -9.75
N LEU A 119 -0.41 -5.74 -10.57
CA LEU A 119 0.48 -5.94 -11.71
C LEU A 119 1.87 -6.43 -11.30
N GLU A 120 2.44 -5.85 -10.24
CA GLU A 120 3.75 -6.25 -9.72
C GLU A 120 3.74 -7.70 -9.22
N ILE A 121 2.68 -8.12 -8.52
CA ILE A 121 2.50 -9.50 -8.06
C ILE A 121 2.43 -10.44 -9.26
N THR A 122 1.58 -10.16 -10.24
CA THR A 122 1.44 -11.01 -11.43
C THR A 122 2.75 -11.11 -12.22
N ASN A 123 3.51 -10.03 -12.34
CA ASN A 123 4.82 -10.07 -13.00
C ASN A 123 5.81 -10.95 -12.22
N LYS A 124 5.85 -10.83 -10.88
CA LYS A 124 6.73 -11.66 -10.04
C LYS A 124 6.36 -13.14 -10.07
N GLU A 125 5.06 -13.44 -10.11
CA GLU A 125 4.57 -14.82 -10.28
C GLU A 125 5.03 -15.39 -11.62
N LEU A 126 4.89 -14.62 -12.70
CA LEU A 126 5.36 -15.03 -14.03
C LEU A 126 6.88 -15.25 -14.07
N ASP A 127 7.66 -14.32 -13.50
CA ASP A 127 9.12 -14.44 -13.43
C ASP A 127 9.56 -15.67 -12.62
N ASN A 128 8.84 -15.97 -11.53
CA ASN A 128 9.11 -17.16 -10.71
C ASN A 128 8.85 -18.45 -11.49
N GLU A 129 7.71 -18.57 -12.16
CA GLU A 129 7.38 -19.73 -12.98
C GLU A 129 8.39 -19.94 -14.11
N LEU A 130 8.81 -18.87 -14.79
CA LEU A 130 9.87 -18.93 -15.80
C LEU A 130 11.19 -19.44 -15.22
N GLN A 131 11.55 -18.99 -14.02
CA GLN A 131 12.77 -19.44 -13.36
C GLN A 131 12.69 -20.93 -12.97
N ILE A 132 11.55 -21.39 -12.46
CA ILE A 132 11.33 -22.81 -12.12
C ILE A 132 11.48 -23.68 -13.38
N ILE A 133 10.81 -23.31 -14.47
CA ILE A 133 10.89 -24.04 -15.75
C ILE A 133 12.33 -24.07 -16.27
N GLN A 134 13.03 -22.94 -16.21
CA GLN A 134 14.42 -22.85 -16.67
C GLN A 134 15.34 -23.76 -15.86
N CYS A 135 15.19 -23.79 -14.52
CA CYS A 135 15.95 -24.68 -13.65
C CYS A 135 15.67 -26.15 -13.97
N ASP A 136 14.40 -26.54 -14.10
CA ASP A 136 14.01 -27.91 -14.42
C ASP A 136 14.54 -28.38 -15.78
N VAL A 137 14.46 -27.52 -16.82
CA VAL A 137 15.04 -27.82 -18.13
C VAL A 137 16.55 -27.99 -18.05
N ASN A 138 17.24 -27.11 -17.32
CA ASN A 138 18.69 -27.19 -17.15
C ASN A 138 19.10 -28.47 -16.40
N GLU A 139 18.40 -28.84 -15.33
CA GLU A 139 18.64 -30.06 -14.57
C GLU A 139 18.43 -31.31 -15.43
N ARG A 140 17.34 -31.35 -16.22
CA ARG A 140 17.06 -32.45 -17.15
C ARG A 140 18.12 -32.57 -18.24
N LEU A 141 18.61 -31.44 -18.77
CA LEU A 141 19.69 -31.42 -19.74
C LEU A 141 20.98 -31.99 -19.14
N LEU A 142 21.39 -31.49 -17.97
CA LEU A 142 22.59 -31.97 -17.26
C LEU A 142 22.50 -33.47 -16.95
N ALA A 143 21.34 -33.96 -16.53
CA ALA A 143 21.11 -35.39 -16.29
C ALA A 143 21.26 -36.22 -17.58
N ALA A 144 20.72 -35.73 -18.71
CA ALA A 144 20.85 -36.40 -20.00
C ALA A 144 22.31 -36.42 -20.49
N GLU A 145 23.03 -35.30 -20.35
CA GLU A 145 24.46 -35.22 -20.68
C GLU A 145 25.28 -36.22 -19.86
N GLU A 146 25.02 -36.32 -18.57
CA GLU A 146 25.70 -37.26 -17.67
C GLU A 146 25.39 -38.72 -18.03
N GLN A 147 24.14 -39.04 -18.35
CA GLN A 147 23.75 -40.38 -18.81
C GLN A 147 24.49 -40.77 -20.10
N ILE A 148 24.57 -39.85 -21.07
CA ILE A 148 25.32 -40.08 -22.31
C ILE A 148 26.81 -40.29 -22.01
N ARG A 149 27.39 -39.45 -21.14
CA ARG A 149 28.80 -39.55 -20.74
C ARG A 149 29.11 -40.90 -20.10
N LEU A 150 28.28 -41.36 -19.17
CA LEU A 150 28.43 -42.66 -18.51
C LEU A 150 28.29 -43.81 -19.50
N SER A 151 27.30 -43.78 -20.39
CA SER A 151 27.11 -44.80 -21.43
C SER A 151 28.31 -44.91 -22.37
N LEU A 152 28.89 -43.78 -22.79
CA LEU A 152 30.10 -43.75 -23.60
C LEU A 152 31.31 -44.32 -22.85
N GLN A 153 31.45 -43.99 -21.56
CA GLN A 153 32.51 -44.50 -20.71
C GLN A 153 32.42 -46.02 -20.52
N GLU A 154 31.22 -46.55 -20.27
CA GLU A 154 30.96 -47.98 -20.17
C GLU A 154 31.29 -48.71 -21.48
N SER A 155 30.87 -48.16 -22.61
CA SER A 155 31.17 -48.69 -23.95
C SER A 155 32.68 -48.74 -24.21
N LEU A 156 33.41 -47.67 -23.86
CA LEU A 156 34.86 -47.62 -23.98
C LEU A 156 35.54 -48.68 -23.11
N CYS A 157 35.16 -48.80 -21.84
CA CYS A 157 35.69 -49.82 -20.92
C CYS A 157 35.44 -51.23 -21.43
N LYS A 158 34.24 -51.50 -21.97
CA LYS A 158 33.90 -52.80 -22.56
C LYS A 158 34.78 -53.13 -23.75
N LEU A 159 34.95 -52.18 -24.69
CA LEU A 159 35.82 -52.37 -25.86
C LEU A 159 37.28 -52.59 -25.47
N GLN A 160 37.77 -51.89 -24.45
CA GLN A 160 39.13 -52.10 -23.93
C GLN A 160 39.30 -53.49 -23.30
N TYR A 161 38.32 -53.92 -22.51
CA TYR A 161 38.30 -55.24 -21.92
C TYR A 161 38.28 -56.34 -22.99
N GLU A 162 37.39 -56.22 -23.98
CA GLU A 162 37.29 -57.14 -25.11
C GLU A 162 38.62 -57.20 -25.88
N ARG A 163 39.21 -56.05 -26.21
CA ARG A 163 40.53 -55.97 -26.87
C ARG A 163 41.60 -56.70 -26.06
N ALA A 164 41.70 -56.45 -24.75
CA ALA A 164 42.67 -57.12 -23.88
C ALA A 164 42.42 -58.63 -23.77
N ALA A 165 41.16 -59.05 -23.72
CA ALA A 165 40.79 -60.47 -23.71
C ALA A 165 41.18 -61.17 -25.02
N HIS A 166 40.96 -60.52 -26.17
CA HIS A 166 41.39 -61.03 -27.48
C HIS A 166 42.91 -61.16 -27.58
N GLN A 167 43.68 -60.16 -27.12
CA GLN A 167 45.14 -60.22 -27.09
C GLN A 167 45.66 -61.38 -26.22
N ARG A 168 45.07 -61.60 -25.03
CA ARG A 168 45.43 -62.74 -24.16
C ARG A 168 45.11 -64.10 -24.78
N LYS A 169 44.02 -64.19 -25.56
CA LYS A 169 43.68 -65.43 -26.28
C LYS A 169 44.66 -65.68 -27.42
N ALA A 170 45.05 -64.65 -28.16
CA ALA A 170 46.03 -64.75 -29.25
C ALA A 170 47.41 -65.22 -28.73
N SER A 171 47.94 -64.61 -27.67
CA SER A 171 49.24 -65.00 -27.11
C SER A 171 49.25 -66.41 -26.51
N LYS A 172 48.13 -66.86 -25.93
CA LYS A 172 47.96 -68.26 -25.49
C LYS A 172 47.95 -69.22 -26.68
N GLY A 173 47.29 -68.88 -27.78
CA GLY A 173 47.29 -69.66 -29.02
C GLY A 173 48.71 -69.84 -29.57
N GLU A 174 49.46 -68.74 -29.72
CA GLU A 174 50.86 -68.77 -30.16
C GLU A 174 51.74 -69.62 -29.25
N SER A 175 51.56 -69.52 -27.93
CA SER A 175 52.30 -70.32 -26.95
C SER A 175 52.02 -71.83 -27.10
N ILE A 176 50.77 -72.19 -27.36
CA ILE A 176 50.36 -73.58 -27.58
C ILE A 176 50.97 -74.10 -28.90
N ASP A 177 50.94 -73.31 -29.98
CA ASP A 177 51.54 -73.66 -31.27
C ASP A 177 53.06 -73.86 -31.17
N LEU A 178 53.74 -73.02 -30.37
CA LEU A 178 55.17 -73.17 -30.04
C LEU A 178 55.46 -74.50 -29.33
N ILE A 179 54.63 -74.88 -28.35
CA ILE A 179 54.78 -76.16 -27.62
C ILE A 179 54.58 -77.34 -28.58
N TYR A 180 53.53 -77.32 -29.40
CA TYR A 180 53.27 -78.39 -30.37
C TYR A 180 54.42 -78.53 -31.38
N SER A 181 54.96 -77.41 -31.87
CA SER A 181 56.11 -77.40 -32.77
C SER A 181 57.37 -77.98 -32.10
N MET A 182 57.67 -77.60 -30.85
CA MET A 182 58.80 -78.19 -30.10
C MET A 182 58.65 -79.70 -29.92
N VAL A 183 57.49 -80.17 -29.45
CA VAL A 183 57.24 -81.61 -29.26
C VAL A 183 57.39 -82.37 -30.58
N TYR A 184 56.85 -81.82 -31.67
CA TYR A 184 56.98 -82.42 -32.99
C TYR A 184 58.44 -82.50 -33.47
N ILE A 185 59.23 -81.44 -33.26
CA ILE A 185 60.67 -81.43 -33.57
C ILE A 185 61.41 -82.48 -32.73
N PHE A 186 61.15 -82.55 -31.42
CA PHE A 186 61.75 -83.56 -30.54
C PHE A 186 61.41 -84.97 -30.98
N TRP A 187 60.14 -85.23 -31.30
CA TRP A 187 59.69 -86.54 -31.77
C TRP A 187 60.32 -86.91 -33.11
N LYS A 188 60.41 -85.97 -34.04
CA LYS A 188 61.08 -86.15 -35.33
C LYS A 188 62.58 -86.46 -35.16
N GLN A 189 63.28 -85.74 -34.29
CA GLN A 189 64.69 -85.98 -33.97
C GLN A 189 64.90 -87.34 -33.31
N TYR A 190 64.04 -87.71 -32.34
CA TYR A 190 64.05 -89.01 -31.69
C TYR A 190 63.83 -90.15 -32.69
N TYR A 191 62.85 -90.02 -33.58
CA TYR A 191 62.60 -90.98 -34.64
C TYR A 191 63.78 -91.10 -35.60
N LEU A 192 64.37 -89.98 -36.03
CA LEU A 192 65.59 -89.98 -36.85
C LEU A 192 66.75 -90.71 -36.17
N ALA A 193 66.95 -90.47 -34.87
CA ALA A 193 68.00 -91.11 -34.08
C ALA A 193 67.77 -92.62 -33.93
N ILE A 194 66.52 -93.06 -33.76
CA ILE A 194 66.15 -94.48 -33.78
C ILE A 194 66.45 -95.07 -35.16
N CYS A 195 66.00 -94.43 -36.24
CA CYS A 195 66.25 -94.90 -37.60
C CYS A 195 67.76 -95.01 -37.89
N GLN A 196 68.57 -94.03 -37.48
CA GLN A 196 70.03 -94.07 -37.61
C GLN A 196 70.68 -95.18 -36.77
N LYS A 197 70.15 -95.49 -35.58
CA LYS A 197 70.61 -96.62 -34.76
C LYS A 197 70.28 -97.97 -35.39
N VAL A 198 69.07 -98.12 -35.94
CA VAL A 198 68.64 -99.35 -36.62
C VAL A 198 69.44 -99.57 -37.91
N LEU A 199 69.74 -98.51 -38.66
CA LEU A 199 70.54 -98.59 -39.89
C LEU A 199 72.03 -98.95 -39.65
N LYS A 200 72.54 -98.78 -38.42
CA LYS A 200 73.91 -99.17 -38.03
C LYS A 200 74.00 -100.60 -37.48
N LEU A 201 72.86 -101.26 -37.27
CA LEU A 201 72.76 -102.64 -36.80
C LEU A 201 72.51 -103.64 -37.95
N TYR A 202 72.42 -103.14 -39.18
CA TYR A 202 72.47 -103.89 -40.44
C TYR A 202 73.77 -103.57 -41.16
#